data_AF-A0A3C2EGB8-F1
#
_entry.id   AF-A0A3C2EGB8-F1
#
_cell.length_a   1.000
_cell.length_b   1.000
_cell.length_c   1.000
_cell.angle_alpha   90.00
_cell.angle_beta   90.00
_cell.angle_gamma   90.00
#
_symmetry.space_group_name_H-M   'P 1'
#
loop_
_entity.id
_entity.type
_entity.pdbx_description
1 polymer ?
#
loop_
_entity_poly.entity_id
_entity_poly.type
_entity_poly.pdbx_seq_one_letter_code
_entity_poly.pdbx_strand_id
1 'polypeptide(L)' 'TLTIFEKIDIFDLLNQIYGEVIITPEIAEEYGEKLPEWVRIQAVNDKKYFDFLNTQIDKGEASGLALASEF' A
#
# COMPACT_ATOMS: atom_id res chain seq x y z
N THR A 1 5.38 -1.31 -24.73
CA THR A 1 6.05 -1.47 -23.42
C THR A 1 6.08 -0.10 -22.76
N LEU A 2 5.06 0.24 -21.95
CA LEU A 2 4.81 1.61 -21.47
C LEU A 2 4.60 1.68 -19.94
N THR A 3 4.67 0.56 -19.23
CA THR A 3 4.04 0.40 -17.91
C THR A 3 4.91 0.83 -16.71
N ILE A 4 5.99 1.59 -16.94
CA ILE A 4 6.96 1.94 -15.89
C ILE A 4 7.01 3.45 -15.64
N PHE A 5 6.81 4.27 -16.67
CA PHE A 5 6.90 5.73 -16.54
C PHE A 5 5.70 6.34 -15.79
N GLU A 6 4.49 5.83 -16.00
CA GLU A 6 3.30 6.32 -15.26
C GLU A 6 3.39 6.02 -13.77
N LYS A 7 3.99 4.89 -13.37
CA LYS A 7 4.13 4.52 -11.94
C LYS A 7 4.99 5.51 -11.15
N ILE A 8 6.00 6.11 -11.79
CA ILE A 8 6.93 7.03 -11.12
C ILE A 8 6.26 8.38 -10.82
N ASP A 9 5.44 8.87 -11.75
CA ASP A 9 4.74 10.15 -11.61
C ASP A 9 3.61 10.08 -10.55
N ILE A 10 2.94 8.93 -10.46
CA ILE A 10 1.86 8.70 -9.47
C ILE A 10 2.40 8.70 -8.04
N PHE A 11 3.62 8.19 -7.80
CA PHE A 11 4.23 8.19 -6.47
C PHE A 11 4.51 9.62 -5.97
N ASP A 12 5.04 10.49 -6.84
CA ASP A 12 5.28 11.89 -6.49
C ASP A 12 3.97 12.66 -6.25
N LEU A 13 2.94 12.37 -7.05
CA LEU A 13 1.60 12.94 -6.85
C LEU A 13 0.96 12.49 -5.52
N LEU A 14 1.12 11.22 -5.14
CA LEU A 14 0.63 10.74 -3.82
C LEU A 14 1.31 11.52 -2.68
N ASN A 15 2.62 11.74 -2.76
CA ASN A 15 3.36 12.55 -1.79
C ASN A 15 2.87 14.01 -1.78
N GLN A 16 2.60 14.61 -2.94
CA GLN A 16 2.08 15.98 -3.03
C GLN A 16 0.67 16.13 -2.42
N ILE A 17 -0.20 15.13 -2.58
CA ILE A 17 -1.60 15.19 -2.14
C ILE A 17 -1.75 14.76 -0.67
N TYR A 18 -1.12 13.65 -0.28
CA TYR A 18 -1.33 13.02 1.03
C TYR A 18 -0.16 13.27 1.99
N GLY A 19 1.02 13.66 1.50
CA GLY A 19 2.22 13.95 2.31
C GLY A 19 2.90 12.71 2.87
N GLU A 20 2.17 11.89 3.61
CA GLU A 20 2.65 10.62 4.18
C GLU A 20 1.65 9.53 3.82
N VAL A 21 2.16 8.38 3.36
CA VAL A 21 1.31 7.23 3.00
C VAL A 21 1.73 6.04 3.82
N ILE A 22 0.73 5.38 4.38
CA ILE A 22 0.93 4.18 5.18
C ILE A 22 0.59 2.99 4.30
N ILE A 23 1.53 2.06 4.17
CA ILE A 23 1.36 0.80 3.44
C ILE A 23 1.62 -0.37 4.37
N THR A 24 1.20 -1.55 3.94
CA THR A 24 1.41 -2.78 4.69
C THR A 24 2.75 -3.42 4.35
N PRO A 25 3.32 -4.23 5.26
CA PRO A 25 4.55 -4.96 4.99
C PRO A 25 4.41 -5.91 3.81
N GLU A 26 3.21 -6.40 3.52
CA GLU A 26 2.92 -7.29 2.39
C GLU A 26 3.09 -6.56 1.06
N ILE A 27 2.55 -5.34 0.95
CA ILE A 27 2.75 -4.47 -0.23
C ILE A 27 4.23 -4.09 -0.35
N ALA A 28 4.91 -3.80 0.76
CA ALA A 28 6.33 -3.46 0.75
C ALA A 28 7.20 -4.64 0.26
N GLU A 29 6.87 -5.86 0.67
CA GLU A 29 7.57 -7.08 0.27
C GLU A 29 7.31 -7.40 -1.22
N GLU A 30 6.09 -7.20 -1.70
CA GLU A 30 5.73 -7.36 -3.12
C GLU A 30 6.39 -6.30 -4.01
N TYR A 31 6.55 -5.08 -3.49
CA TYR A 31 7.22 -4.01 -4.21
C TYR A 31 8.70 -4.30 -4.41
N GLY A 32 9.35 -4.99 -3.46
CA GLY A 32 10.73 -5.50 -3.60
C GLY A 32 11.83 -4.44 -3.75
N GLU A 33 11.49 -3.14 -3.75
CA GLU A 33 12.39 -2.00 -3.96
C GLU A 33 12.39 -1.02 -2.78
N LYS A 34 13.36 -0.09 -2.79
CA LYS A 34 13.43 1.01 -1.81
C LYS A 34 12.22 1.92 -1.95
N LEU A 35 11.33 1.86 -0.96
CA LEU A 35 10.25 2.81 -0.80
C LEU A 35 10.81 4.17 -0.34
N PRO A 36 10.23 5.28 -0.79
CA PRO A 36 10.58 6.62 -0.32
C PRO A 36 10.39 6.79 1.20
N GLU A 37 11.12 7.71 1.83
CA GLU A 37 11.05 7.94 3.29
C GLU A 37 9.69 8.42 3.81
N TRP A 38 8.84 8.99 2.94
CA TRP A 38 7.47 9.40 3.28
C TRP A 38 6.48 8.23 3.30
N VAL A 39 6.90 7.02 2.91
CA VAL A 39 6.09 5.82 2.98
C VAL A 39 6.36 5.11 4.31
N ARG A 40 5.35 5.08 5.18
CA ARG A 40 5.41 4.30 6.42
C ARG A 40 4.92 2.89 6.18
N ILE A 41 5.66 1.91 6.70
CA ILE A 41 5.24 0.52 6.69
C ILE A 41 4.59 0.21 8.03
N GLN A 42 3.31 -0.14 8.02
CA GLN A 42 2.54 -0.52 9.19
C GLN A 42 1.75 -1.80 8.94
N ALA A 43 1.88 -2.76 9.85
CA ALA A 43 1.07 -3.97 9.80
C ALA A 43 -0.38 -3.67 10.20
N VAL A 44 -1.33 -4.27 9.48
CA VAL A 44 -2.75 -4.24 9.82
C VAL A 44 -2.94 -4.92 11.18
N ASN A 45 -3.65 -4.26 12.11
CA ASN A 45 -4.00 -4.89 13.38
C ASN A 45 -5.27 -5.75 13.25
N ASP A 46 -6.24 -5.29 12.46
CA ASP A 46 -7.50 -5.98 12.24
C ASP A 46 -7.39 -7.17 11.26
N LYS A 47 -6.79 -8.27 11.75
CA LYS A 47 -6.59 -9.50 10.98
C LYS A 47 -7.90 -10.12 10.47
N LYS A 48 -9.02 -9.92 11.16
CA LYS A 48 -10.33 -10.43 10.72
C LYS A 48 -10.81 -9.72 9.46
N TYR A 49 -10.65 -8.40 9.43
CA TYR A 49 -11.03 -7.61 8.27
C TYR A 49 -10.09 -7.84 7.09
N PHE A 50 -8.79 -8.00 7.36
CA PHE A 50 -7.82 -8.45 6.38
C PHE A 50 -8.17 -9.82 5.78
N ASP A 51 -8.41 -10.86 6.58
CA ASP A 51 -8.78 -12.20 6.09
C ASP A 51 -10.06 -12.15 5.24
N PHE A 52 -11.05 -11.35 5.67
CA PHE A 52 -12.28 -11.15 4.92
C PHE A 52 -12.03 -10.56 3.54
N LEU A 53 -11.26 -9.47 3.47
CA LEU A 53 -10.91 -8.83 2.20
C LEU A 53 -10.03 -9.73 1.33
N ASN A 54 -9.09 -10.47 1.92
CA ASN A 54 -8.22 -11.40 1.21
C ASN A 54 -8.98 -12.58 0.57
N THR A 55 -10.26 -12.81 0.93
CA THR A 55 -11.14 -13.74 0.19
C THR A 55 -11.73 -13.14 -1.09
N GLN A 56 -11.75 -11.81 -1.21
CA GLN A 56 -12.42 -11.07 -2.28
C GLN A 56 -11.42 -10.41 -3.24
N ILE A 57 -10.26 -9.99 -2.74
CA ILE A 57 -9.25 -9.22 -3.47
C ILE A 57 -7.84 -9.72 -3.12
N ASP A 58 -6.84 -9.26 -3.88
CA ASP A 58 -5.47 -9.70 -3.68
C ASP A 58 -4.91 -9.23 -2.34
N LYS A 59 -3.89 -9.94 -1.83
CA LYS A 59 -3.31 -9.74 -0.51
C LYS A 59 -2.76 -8.32 -0.33
N GLY A 60 -2.15 -7.76 -1.37
CA GLY A 60 -1.69 -6.36 -1.38
C GLY A 60 -2.85 -5.36 -1.24
N GLU A 61 -3.94 -5.57 -1.96
CA GLU A 61 -5.12 -4.69 -1.93
C GLU A 61 -5.92 -4.84 -0.62
N ALA A 62 -6.09 -6.08 -0.15
CA ALA A 62 -6.75 -6.42 1.11
C ALA A 62 -6.04 -5.78 2.30
N SER A 63 -4.71 -5.85 2.33
CA SER A 63 -3.90 -5.27 3.40
C SER A 63 -3.97 -3.74 3.37
N GLY A 64 -3.87 -3.10 2.19
CA GLY A 64 -4.02 -1.66 2.05
C GLY A 64 -5.40 -1.13 2.49
N LEU A 65 -6.48 -1.81 2.10
CA LEU A 65 -7.84 -1.42 2.48
C LEU A 65 -8.14 -1.68 3.96
N ALA A 66 -7.61 -2.78 4.51
CA ALA A 66 -7.78 -3.06 5.93
C ALA A 66 -7.09 -1.99 6.78
N LEU A 67 -5.87 -1.60 6.40
CA LEU A 67 -5.15 -0.50 7.05
C LEU A 67 -5.91 0.82 6.94
N ALA A 68 -6.42 1.16 5.75
CA ALA A 68 -7.21 2.38 5.55
C ALA A 68 -8.51 2.41 6.37
N SER A 69 -9.09 1.25 6.70
CA SER A 69 -10.26 1.17 7.58
C SER A 69 -9.93 1.37 9.07
N GLU A 70 -8.65 1.28 9.45
CA GLU A 70 -8.19 1.49 10.82
C GLU A 70 -7.85 2.96 11.15
N PHE A 71 -7.80 3.84 10.14
CA PHE A 71 -7.49 5.27 10.25
C PHE A 71 -8.68 6.15 9.86
#